data_AF-A0A255TEK9-F1
#
_entry.id   AF-A0A255TEK9-F1
#
_cell.length_a   1.000
_cell.length_b   1.000
_cell.length_c   1.000
_cell.angle_alpha   90.00
_cell.angle_beta   90.00
_cell.angle_gamma   90.00
#
_symmetry.space_group_name_H-M   'P 1'
#
loop_
_entity.id
_entity.type
_entity.pdbx_description
1 polymer ?
#
loop_
_entity_poly.entity_id
_entity_poly.type
_entity_poly.pdbx_seq_one_letter_code
_entity_poly.pdbx_strand_id
1 'polypeptide(L)'
;MENLPSILTPDLGLLFWMLLAFLVVLFIVAKFGFPVIIGMVENRKQYIDESLKKAHEASERLANIQKEGETMLQEARQKQAQILKEAADTRDAIVAQAKEKAREEGNRLIAEAKSEIESQKQAAISEIRAQMAELSVKVAEKILRKELDSDAKQMETIDRLLDEVAVEDKR
;
A
#
# COMPACT_ATOMS: atom_id res chain seq x y z
N MET A 1 -64.70 -87.84 61.31
CA MET A 1 -63.49 -87.91 60.47
C MET A 1 -63.17 -86.49 60.05
N GLU A 2 -61.95 -86.08 60.38
CA GLU A 2 -61.21 -84.95 59.83
C GLU A 2 -61.86 -83.57 59.88
N ASN A 3 -61.55 -82.90 60.99
CA ASN A 3 -61.59 -81.45 61.12
C ASN A 3 -60.73 -80.84 60.01
N LEU A 4 -61.37 -80.15 59.07
CA LEU A 4 -60.69 -79.39 58.04
C LEU A 4 -59.74 -78.37 58.70
N PRO A 5 -58.49 -78.24 58.21
CA PRO A 5 -57.48 -77.42 58.86
C PRO A 5 -57.90 -75.94 58.92
N SER A 6 -57.69 -75.32 60.09
CA SER A 6 -57.90 -73.89 60.39
C SER A 6 -56.96 -72.93 59.62
N ILE A 7 -56.60 -73.29 58.39
CA ILE A 7 -55.82 -72.52 57.41
C ILE A 7 -56.73 -71.77 56.42
N LEU A 8 -58.02 -72.14 56.33
CA LEU A 8 -58.96 -71.62 55.33
C LEU A 8 -60.06 -70.68 55.87
N THR A 9 -60.13 -70.46 57.18
CA THR A 9 -60.91 -69.35 57.75
C THR A 9 -59.91 -68.29 58.21
N PRO A 10 -59.60 -67.29 57.37
CA PRO A 10 -58.73 -66.22 57.82
C PRO A 10 -59.41 -65.54 59.01
N ASP A 11 -58.74 -65.51 60.14
CA ASP A 11 -59.17 -64.69 61.27
C ASP A 11 -59.35 -63.25 60.76
N LEU A 12 -60.59 -62.74 60.79
CA LEU A 12 -60.95 -61.45 60.20
C LEU A 12 -60.10 -60.31 60.81
N GLY A 13 -59.61 -60.49 62.04
CA GLY A 13 -58.67 -59.59 62.69
C GLY A 13 -57.30 -59.53 61.99
N LEU A 14 -56.72 -60.67 61.64
CA LEU A 14 -55.44 -60.73 60.91
C LEU A 14 -55.55 -60.13 59.50
N LEU A 15 -56.66 -60.39 58.80
CA LEU A 15 -56.94 -59.77 57.49
C LEU A 15 -57.03 -58.24 57.59
N PHE A 16 -57.69 -57.72 58.62
CA PHE A 16 -57.81 -56.28 58.85
C PHE A 16 -56.45 -55.62 59.09
N TRP A 17 -55.63 -56.17 59.99
CA TRP A 17 -54.29 -55.64 60.27
C TRP A 17 -53.34 -55.76 59.07
N MET A 18 -53.43 -56.85 58.29
CA MET A 18 -52.67 -57.00 57.05
C MET A 18 -53.08 -55.97 55.99
N LEU A 19 -54.38 -55.75 55.81
CA LEU A 19 -54.89 -54.73 54.87
C LEU A 19 -54.47 -53.32 55.31
N LEU A 20 -54.53 -53.02 56.62
CA LEU A 20 -54.09 -51.74 57.16
C LEU A 20 -52.59 -51.53 56.93
N ALA A 21 -51.76 -52.52 57.23
CA ALA A 21 -50.32 -52.45 56.96
C ALA A 21 -50.02 -52.28 55.46
N PHE A 22 -50.73 -53.01 54.59
CA PHE A 22 -50.63 -52.85 53.14
C PHE A 22 -51.00 -51.44 52.69
N LEU A 23 -52.10 -50.87 53.18
CA LEU A 23 -52.54 -49.51 52.83
C LEU A 23 -51.55 -48.46 53.32
N VAL A 24 -50.98 -48.61 54.52
CA VAL A 24 -49.95 -47.71 55.04
C VAL A 24 -48.71 -47.73 54.14
N VAL A 25 -48.21 -48.92 53.79
CA VAL A 25 -47.05 -49.04 52.89
C VAL A 25 -47.39 -48.53 51.49
N LEU A 26 -48.56 -48.84 50.95
CA LEU A 26 -49.02 -48.35 49.66
C LEU A 26 -49.11 -46.83 49.64
N PHE A 27 -49.60 -46.20 50.71
CA PHE A 27 -49.66 -44.74 50.82
C PHE A 27 -48.25 -44.12 50.87
N ILE A 28 -47.32 -44.74 51.61
CA ILE A 28 -45.92 -44.29 51.65
C ILE A 28 -45.27 -44.42 50.27
N VAL A 29 -45.44 -45.54 49.57
CA VAL A 29 -44.87 -45.74 48.24
C VAL A 29 -45.53 -44.82 47.20
N ALA A 30 -46.86 -44.66 47.25
CA ALA A 30 -47.62 -43.74 46.42
C ALA A 30 -47.12 -42.30 46.58
N LYS A 31 -46.93 -41.85 47.83
CA LYS A 31 -46.58 -40.47 48.14
C LYS A 31 -45.09 -40.17 48.03
N PHE A 32 -44.20 -41.13 48.28
CA PHE A 32 -42.75 -40.91 48.29
C PHE A 32 -42.00 -41.65 47.17
N GLY A 33 -42.41 -42.85 46.79
CA GLY A 33 -41.73 -43.67 45.77
C GLY A 33 -41.96 -43.17 44.34
N PHE A 34 -43.23 -43.03 43.93
CA PHE A 34 -43.57 -42.58 42.58
C PHE A 34 -42.99 -41.20 42.20
N PRO A 35 -43.04 -40.14 43.04
CA PRO A 35 -42.47 -38.86 42.64
C PRO A 35 -40.96 -38.90 42.44
N VAL A 36 -40.22 -39.73 43.20
CA VAL A 36 -38.77 -39.90 43.03
C VAL A 36 -38.45 -40.57 41.70
N ILE A 37 -39.18 -41.63 41.33
CA ILE A 37 -38.96 -42.34 40.05
C ILE A 37 -39.30 -41.43 38.86
N ILE A 38 -40.45 -40.75 38.91
CA ILE A 38 -40.87 -39.83 37.83
C ILE A 38 -39.87 -38.69 37.71
N GLY A 39 -39.41 -38.11 38.83
CA GLY A 39 -38.40 -37.06 38.83
C GLY A 39 -37.07 -37.50 38.20
N MET A 40 -36.61 -38.73 38.45
CA MET A 40 -35.39 -39.25 37.82
C MET A 40 -35.55 -39.43 36.29
N VAL A 41 -36.70 -39.93 35.83
CA VAL A 41 -36.97 -40.11 34.40
C VAL A 41 -37.07 -38.75 33.70
N GLU A 42 -37.76 -37.79 34.31
CA GLU A 42 -37.92 -36.44 33.76
C GLU A 42 -36.57 -35.70 33.71
N ASN A 43 -35.75 -35.77 34.77
CA ASN A 43 -34.40 -35.21 34.77
C ASN A 43 -33.54 -35.80 33.65
N ARG A 44 -33.62 -37.11 33.43
CA ARG A 44 -32.87 -37.77 32.34
C ARG A 44 -33.37 -37.31 30.98
N LYS A 45 -34.69 -37.18 30.80
CA LYS A 45 -35.28 -36.65 29.56
C LYS A 45 -34.80 -35.22 29.30
N GLN A 46 -34.92 -34.34 30.29
CA GLN A 46 -34.47 -32.94 30.19
C GLN A 46 -32.98 -32.85 29.87
N TYR A 47 -32.14 -33.66 30.52
CA TYR A 47 -30.72 -33.71 30.23
C TYR A 47 -30.42 -34.12 28.77
N ILE A 48 -31.13 -35.11 28.23
CA ILE A 48 -30.97 -35.54 26.84
C ILE A 48 -31.45 -34.44 25.89
N ASP A 49 -32.62 -33.87 26.12
CA ASP A 49 -33.19 -32.81 25.29
C ASP A 49 -32.28 -31.57 25.27
N GLU A 50 -31.77 -31.16 26.43
CA GLU A 50 -30.80 -30.06 26.53
C GLU A 50 -29.49 -30.38 25.82
N SER A 51 -28.99 -31.60 25.97
CA SER A 51 -27.72 -32.02 25.36
C SER A 51 -27.84 -32.07 23.84
N LEU A 52 -28.95 -32.57 23.31
CA LEU A 52 -29.27 -32.56 21.88
C LEU A 52 -29.43 -31.14 21.35
N LYS A 53 -30.13 -30.27 22.10
CA LYS A 53 -30.27 -28.86 21.74
C LYS A 53 -28.91 -28.16 21.68
N LYS A 54 -28.06 -28.35 22.71
CA LYS A 54 -26.71 -27.79 22.75
C LYS A 54 -25.84 -28.31 21.60
N ALA A 55 -25.96 -29.59 21.25
CA ALA A 55 -25.24 -30.18 20.11
C ALA A 55 -25.70 -29.59 18.76
N HIS A 56 -27.01 -29.40 18.57
CA HIS A 56 -27.55 -28.74 17.39
C HIS A 56 -27.09 -27.29 17.28
N GLU A 57 -27.22 -26.51 18.36
CA GLU A 57 -26.74 -25.12 18.39
C GLU A 57 -25.24 -25.03 18.12
N ALA A 58 -24.43 -25.93 18.70
CA ALA A 58 -22.99 -25.96 18.44
C ALA A 58 -22.68 -26.27 16.97
N SER A 59 -23.41 -27.21 16.37
CA SER A 59 -23.24 -27.56 14.95
C SER A 59 -23.63 -26.41 14.02
N GLU A 60 -24.73 -25.71 14.32
CA GLU A 60 -25.18 -24.54 13.57
C GLU A 60 -24.19 -23.37 13.69
N ARG A 61 -23.70 -23.09 14.91
CA ARG A 61 -22.66 -22.08 15.14
C ARG A 61 -21.38 -22.42 14.38
N LEU A 62 -20.96 -23.69 14.37
CA LEU A 62 -19.78 -24.13 13.64
C LEU A 62 -19.96 -24.00 12.11
N ALA A 63 -21.14 -24.28 11.58
CA ALA A 63 -21.46 -24.05 10.18
C ALA A 63 -21.43 -22.56 9.81
N ASN A 64 -21.98 -21.70 10.68
CA ASN A 64 -21.94 -20.25 10.50
C ASN A 64 -20.52 -19.69 10.55
N ILE A 65 -19.72 -20.10 11.53
CA ILE A 65 -18.31 -19.70 11.66
C ILE A 65 -17.51 -20.13 10.43
N GLN A 66 -17.73 -21.35 9.90
CA GLN A 66 -17.06 -21.78 8.68
C GLN A 66 -17.43 -20.91 7.48
N LYS A 67 -18.73 -20.61 7.31
CA LYS A 67 -19.22 -19.75 6.23
C LYS A 67 -18.67 -18.32 6.34
N GLU A 68 -18.65 -17.75 7.55
CA GLU A 68 -18.06 -16.45 7.82
C GLU A 68 -16.55 -16.46 7.56
N GLY A 69 -15.86 -17.52 7.96
CA GLY A 69 -14.42 -17.72 7.71
C GLY A 69 -14.10 -17.80 6.21
N GLU A 70 -14.88 -18.56 5.44
CA GLU A 70 -14.75 -18.64 3.98
C GLU A 70 -14.99 -17.28 3.32
N THR A 71 -16.03 -16.56 3.76
CA THR A 71 -16.35 -15.21 3.26
C THR A 71 -15.22 -14.24 3.57
N MET A 72 -14.70 -14.24 4.80
CA MET A 72 -13.58 -13.41 5.21
C MET A 72 -12.31 -13.73 4.42
N LEU A 73 -12.05 -15.01 4.14
CA LEU A 73 -10.90 -15.43 3.32
C LEU A 73 -11.04 -14.95 1.88
N GLN A 74 -12.26 -15.00 1.32
CA GLN A 74 -12.55 -14.50 -0.02
C GLN A 74 -12.39 -12.98 -0.09
N GLU A 75 -12.93 -12.25 0.87
CA GLU A 75 -12.75 -10.79 0.98
C GLU A 75 -11.27 -10.41 1.12
N ALA A 76 -10.51 -11.13 1.95
CA ALA A 76 -9.08 -10.90 2.11
C ALA A 76 -8.32 -11.10 0.79
N ARG A 77 -8.64 -12.16 0.04
CA ARG A 77 -8.06 -12.40 -1.30
C ARG A 77 -8.43 -11.30 -2.29
N GLN A 78 -9.68 -10.82 -2.28
CA GLN A 78 -10.11 -9.72 -3.14
C GLN A 78 -9.39 -8.42 -2.80
N LYS A 79 -9.30 -8.06 -1.51
CA LYS A 79 -8.53 -6.90 -1.04
C LYS A 79 -7.06 -7.01 -1.40
N GLN A 80 -6.45 -8.19 -1.21
CA GLN A 80 -5.06 -8.42 -1.60
C GLN A 80 -4.85 -8.20 -3.11
N ALA A 81 -5.72 -8.75 -3.95
CA ALA A 81 -5.65 -8.56 -5.39
C ALA A 81 -5.82 -7.09 -5.79
N GLN A 82 -6.72 -6.36 -5.10
CA GLN A 82 -6.92 -4.93 -5.31
C GLN A 82 -5.67 -4.12 -4.94
N ILE A 83 -5.07 -4.39 -3.77
CA ILE A 83 -3.83 -3.74 -3.32
C ILE A 83 -2.68 -4.02 -4.29
N LEU A 84 -2.54 -5.27 -4.75
CA LEU A 84 -1.50 -5.64 -5.73
C LEU A 84 -1.69 -4.89 -7.06
N LYS A 85 -2.93 -4.77 -7.52
CA LYS A 85 -3.26 -4.04 -8.74
C LYS A 85 -2.94 -2.55 -8.58
N GLU A 86 -3.40 -1.93 -7.49
CA GLU A 86 -3.15 -0.52 -7.21
C GLU A 86 -1.65 -0.22 -7.05
N ALA A 87 -0.90 -1.11 -6.42
CA ALA A 87 0.55 -1.01 -6.31
C ALA A 87 1.24 -1.11 -7.68
N ALA A 88 0.78 -2.02 -8.55
CA ALA A 88 1.30 -2.14 -9.92
C ALA A 88 0.99 -0.88 -10.76
N ASP A 89 -0.25 -0.40 -10.72
CA ASP A 89 -0.68 0.80 -11.43
C ASP A 89 0.10 2.04 -10.93
N THR A 90 0.28 2.17 -9.62
CA THR A 90 1.07 3.25 -8.99
C THR A 90 2.54 3.18 -9.39
N ARG A 91 3.13 1.97 -9.38
CA ARG A 91 4.52 1.76 -9.81
C ARG A 91 4.69 2.20 -11.26
N ASP A 92 3.79 1.79 -12.14
CA ASP A 92 3.88 2.09 -13.57
C ASP A 92 3.68 3.60 -13.82
N ALA A 93 2.79 4.25 -13.07
CA ALA A 93 2.62 5.71 -13.09
C ALA A 93 3.88 6.45 -12.62
N ILE A 94 4.51 6.01 -11.53
CA ILE A 94 5.77 6.59 -11.03
C ILE A 94 6.88 6.45 -12.07
N VAL A 95 7.02 5.26 -12.68
CA VAL A 95 8.03 5.02 -13.71
C VAL A 95 7.78 5.88 -14.95
N ALA A 96 6.52 6.04 -15.37
CA ALA A 96 6.15 6.91 -16.49
C ALA A 96 6.48 8.37 -16.18
N GLN A 97 6.11 8.86 -14.99
CA GLN A 97 6.39 10.24 -14.57
C GLN A 97 7.91 10.49 -14.44
N ALA A 98 8.66 9.53 -13.90
CA ALA A 98 10.12 9.62 -13.80
C ALA A 98 10.78 9.68 -15.18
N LYS A 99 10.33 8.87 -16.14
CA LYS A 99 10.80 8.91 -17.53
C LYS A 99 10.50 10.25 -18.20
N GLU A 100 9.31 10.80 -17.97
CA GLU A 100 8.93 12.09 -18.54
C GLU A 100 9.80 13.22 -17.98
N LYS A 101 9.95 13.29 -16.65
CA LYS A 101 10.85 14.25 -16.01
C LYS A 101 12.30 14.11 -16.49
N ALA A 102 12.79 12.88 -16.65
CA ALA A 102 14.14 12.64 -17.17
C ALA A 102 14.31 13.14 -18.61
N ARG A 103 13.28 12.98 -19.46
CA ARG A 103 13.28 13.53 -20.83
C ARG A 103 13.24 15.05 -20.83
N GLU A 104 12.40 15.64 -19.99
CA GLU A 104 12.29 17.09 -19.84
C GLU A 104 13.62 17.72 -19.39
N GLU A 105 14.21 17.20 -18.31
CA GLU A 105 15.52 17.65 -17.82
C GLU A 105 16.63 17.39 -18.84
N GLY A 106 16.60 16.25 -19.56
CA GLY A 106 17.54 15.96 -20.64
C GLY A 106 17.44 16.97 -21.78
N ASN A 107 16.23 17.33 -22.19
CA ASN A 107 16.00 18.36 -23.21
C ASN A 107 16.47 19.74 -22.72
N ARG A 108 16.23 20.07 -21.44
CA ARG A 108 16.71 21.33 -20.84
C ARG A 108 18.23 21.41 -20.86
N LEU A 109 18.92 20.34 -20.42
CA LEU A 109 20.38 20.25 -20.45
C LEU A 109 20.94 20.38 -21.87
N ILE A 110 20.33 19.74 -22.86
CA ILE A 110 20.76 19.86 -24.26
C ILE A 110 20.57 21.29 -24.78
N ALA A 111 19.45 21.94 -24.43
CA ALA A 111 19.18 23.32 -24.82
C ALA A 111 20.18 24.29 -24.18
N GLU A 112 20.48 24.12 -22.89
CA GLU A 112 21.46 24.90 -22.15
C GLU A 112 22.87 24.72 -22.73
N ALA A 113 23.28 23.47 -22.97
CA ALA A 113 24.57 23.17 -23.60
C ALA A 113 24.70 23.79 -25.00
N LYS A 114 23.63 23.78 -25.81
CA LYS A 114 23.63 24.45 -27.13
C LYS A 114 23.77 25.97 -26.99
N SER A 115 23.09 26.57 -26.02
CA SER A 115 23.20 28.00 -25.74
C SER A 115 24.61 28.38 -25.28
N GLU A 116 25.22 27.56 -24.43
CA GLU A 116 26.59 27.77 -23.96
C GLU A 116 27.61 27.61 -25.10
N ILE A 117 27.44 26.61 -25.96
CA ILE A 117 28.27 26.42 -27.17
C ILE A 117 28.18 27.63 -28.10
N GLU A 118 26.99 28.17 -28.35
CA GLU A 118 26.85 29.35 -29.24
C GLU A 118 27.49 30.60 -28.61
N SER A 119 27.36 30.77 -27.29
CA SER A 119 28.04 31.84 -26.55
C SER A 119 29.57 31.70 -26.62
N GLN A 120 30.11 30.51 -26.37
CA GLN A 120 31.55 30.24 -26.47
C GLN A 120 32.07 30.45 -27.90
N LYS A 121 31.30 30.06 -28.91
CA LYS A 121 31.64 30.30 -30.32
C LYS A 121 31.69 31.80 -30.63
N GLN A 122 30.73 32.59 -30.15
CA GLN A 122 30.75 34.05 -30.33
C GLN A 122 31.97 34.68 -29.62
N ALA A 123 32.28 34.24 -28.40
CA ALA A 123 33.48 34.67 -27.68
C ALA A 123 34.76 34.34 -28.46
N ALA A 124 34.89 33.11 -28.98
CA ALA A 124 36.03 32.68 -29.78
C ALA A 124 36.17 33.50 -31.09
N ILE A 125 35.06 33.80 -31.77
CA ILE A 125 35.07 34.66 -32.96
C ILE A 125 35.53 36.08 -32.60
N SER A 126 35.07 36.63 -31.48
CA SER A 126 35.49 37.95 -31.00
C SER A 126 36.99 37.97 -30.68
N GLU A 127 37.49 36.92 -30.04
CA GLU A 127 38.91 36.77 -29.72
C GLU A 127 39.78 36.68 -30.99
N ILE A 128 39.35 35.88 -31.99
CA ILE A 128 40.04 35.79 -33.29
C ILE A 128 40.08 37.15 -33.99
N ARG A 129 38.98 37.92 -33.94
CA ARG A 129 38.93 39.28 -34.53
C ARG A 129 39.90 40.21 -33.84
N ALA A 130 40.01 40.16 -32.52
CA ALA A 130 40.97 40.96 -31.75
C ALA A 130 42.41 40.61 -32.13
N GLN A 131 42.73 39.31 -32.21
CA GLN A 131 44.07 38.84 -32.63
C GLN A 131 44.40 39.24 -34.07
N MET A 132 43.42 39.17 -34.98
CA MET A 132 43.60 39.63 -36.37
C MET A 132 43.82 41.13 -36.46
N ALA A 133 43.13 41.94 -35.66
CA ALA A 133 43.34 43.38 -35.60
C ALA A 133 44.76 43.70 -35.11
N GLU A 134 45.21 43.05 -34.03
CA GLU A 134 46.57 43.21 -33.51
C GLU A 134 47.64 42.81 -34.53
N LEU A 135 47.46 41.67 -35.22
CA LEU A 135 48.36 41.23 -36.27
C LEU A 135 48.38 42.21 -37.46
N SER A 136 47.22 42.76 -37.83
CA SER A 136 47.11 43.73 -38.92
C SER A 136 47.86 45.02 -38.60
N VAL A 137 47.77 45.52 -37.35
CA VAL A 137 48.56 46.69 -36.90
C VAL A 137 50.05 46.37 -36.94
N LYS A 138 50.49 45.20 -36.45
CA LYS A 138 51.91 44.78 -36.51
C LYS A 138 52.42 44.68 -37.95
N VAL A 139 51.61 44.17 -38.88
CA VAL A 139 51.97 44.11 -40.30
C VAL A 139 52.04 45.51 -40.91
N ALA A 140 51.06 46.38 -40.63
CA ALA A 140 51.07 47.77 -41.08
C ALA A 140 52.29 48.54 -40.55
N GLU A 141 52.64 48.37 -39.26
CA GLU A 141 53.84 48.94 -38.64
C GLU A 141 55.10 48.46 -39.36
N LYS A 142 55.20 47.17 -39.67
CA LYS A 142 56.35 46.59 -40.37
C LYS A 142 56.47 47.09 -41.82
N ILE A 143 55.36 47.26 -42.52
CA ILE A 143 55.33 47.84 -43.87
C ILE A 143 55.72 49.32 -43.81
N LEU A 144 55.16 50.09 -42.88
CA LEU A 144 55.47 51.51 -42.70
C LEU A 144 56.95 51.71 -42.36
N ARG A 145 57.52 50.93 -41.44
CA ARG A 145 58.97 50.94 -41.16
C ARG A 145 59.82 50.69 -42.40
N LYS A 146 59.39 49.78 -43.28
CA LYS A 146 60.11 49.46 -44.52
C LYS A 146 60.01 50.59 -45.56
N GLU A 147 58.86 51.25 -45.66
CA GLU A 147 58.67 52.39 -46.58
C GLU A 147 59.40 53.66 -46.09
N LEU A 148 59.55 53.84 -44.78
CA LEU A 148 60.27 54.96 -44.16
C LEU A 148 61.79 54.73 -44.02
N ASP A 149 62.34 53.65 -44.59
CA ASP A 149 63.76 53.28 -44.51
C ASP A 149 64.66 54.13 -45.44
N SER A 150 64.06 54.98 -46.29
CA SER A 150 64.77 55.93 -47.15
C SER A 150 64.38 57.38 -46.82
N ASP A 151 65.37 58.25 -46.58
CA ASP A 151 65.20 59.67 -46.21
C ASP A 151 64.23 60.44 -47.12
N ALA A 152 64.22 60.12 -48.43
CA ALA A 152 63.35 60.78 -49.41
C ALA A 152 61.84 60.55 -49.16
N LYS A 153 61.46 59.35 -48.70
CA LYS A 153 60.04 58.98 -48.45
C LYS A 153 59.52 59.49 -47.11
N GLN A 154 60.41 59.67 -46.13
CA GLN A 154 60.06 60.32 -44.86
C GLN A 154 59.65 61.77 -45.06
N MET A 155 60.41 62.53 -45.85
CA MET A 155 60.12 63.93 -46.12
C MET A 155 58.78 64.10 -46.87
N GLU A 156 58.50 63.25 -47.86
CA GLU A 156 57.22 63.23 -48.58
C GLU A 156 56.02 62.93 -47.66
N THR A 157 56.20 62.02 -46.70
CA THR A 157 55.14 61.68 -45.73
C THR A 157 54.86 62.84 -44.76
N ILE A 158 55.89 63.57 -44.34
CA ILE A 158 55.75 64.76 -43.46
C ILE A 158 55.02 65.88 -44.19
N ASP A 159 55.40 66.20 -45.42
CA ASP A 159 54.72 67.23 -46.21
C ASP A 159 53.24 66.90 -46.43
N ARG A 160 52.92 65.62 -46.69
CA ARG A 160 51.53 65.16 -46.88
C ARG A 160 50.68 65.26 -45.61
N LEU A 161 51.25 64.95 -44.44
CA LEU A 161 50.55 65.09 -43.16
C LEU A 161 50.34 66.56 -42.78
N LEU A 162 51.32 67.43 -43.08
CA LEU A 162 51.19 68.88 -42.88
C LEU A 162 50.08 69.47 -43.77
N ASP A 163 49.96 69.00 -45.01
CA ASP A 163 48.87 69.39 -45.91
C ASP A 163 47.50 68.90 -45.41
N GLU A 164 47.39 67.67 -44.88
CA GLU A 164 46.11 67.10 -44.42
C GLU A 164 45.58 67.82 -43.17
N VAL A 165 46.46 68.15 -42.21
CA VAL A 165 46.11 68.95 -41.02
C VAL A 165 45.78 70.40 -41.39
N ALA A 166 46.50 70.97 -42.37
CA ALA A 166 46.20 72.32 -42.87
C ALA A 166 44.86 72.41 -43.62
N VAL A 167 44.33 71.28 -44.11
CA VAL A 167 43.00 71.18 -44.73
C VAL A 167 41.89 71.00 -43.69
N GLU A 168 42.16 70.33 -42.57
CA GLU A 168 41.17 70.12 -41.49
C GLU A 168 40.93 71.40 -40.64
N ASP A 169 41.95 72.25 -40.47
CA ASP A 169 41.86 73.56 -39.79
C ASP A 169 41.10 74.64 -40.59
N LYS A 170 40.70 74.34 -41.83
CA LYS A 170 39.93 75.23 -42.73
C LYS A 170 38.43 74.91 -42.79
N ARG A 171 37.90 74.08 -41.89
CA ARG A 171 36.46 73.81 -41.75
C ARG A 171 35.88 74.32 -40.46
#